data_AF-A0A1S8MP11-F1
#
_entry.id   AF-A0A1S8MP11-F1
#
_cell.length_a   1.000
_cell.length_b   1.000
_cell.length_c   1.000
_cell.angle_alpha   90.00
_cell.angle_beta   90.00
_cell.angle_gamma   90.00
#
_symmetry.space_group_name_H-M   'P 1'
#
loop_
_entity.id
_entity.type
_entity.pdbx_description
1 polymer ?
#
loop_
_entity_poly.entity_id
_entity_poly.type
_entity_poly.pdbx_seq_one_letter_code
_entity_poly.pdbx_strand_id
1 'polypeptide(L)'
;MAIYIFPDFIKHYDLIRSILRDVFLYGCFTKDDLENKNYGSSRKVSYEMRRIKQYIEKDFVKIDKDGKNKLLSLSYDDISNTKNFLVNTYLSKSFTKADIILYYYLLLILNYKNKPMTFSDIENDLVSKELIDYENIGFLNEN
;
A
#
# COMPACT_ATOMS: atom_id res chain seq x y z
N MET A 1 -20.24 -7.38 -20.40
CA MET A 1 -20.12 -7.87 -19.01
C MET A 1 -18.62 -7.93 -18.67
N ALA A 2 -18.04 -6.82 -18.22
CA ALA A 2 -16.64 -6.85 -17.77
C ALA A 2 -16.62 -7.59 -16.43
N ILE A 3 -15.93 -8.72 -16.40
CA ILE A 3 -15.64 -9.43 -15.15
C ILE A 3 -14.75 -8.47 -14.35
N TYR A 4 -15.32 -7.82 -13.34
CA TYR A 4 -14.54 -7.16 -12.30
C TYR A 4 -13.82 -8.27 -11.54
N ILE A 5 -12.66 -8.66 -12.07
CA ILE A 5 -11.66 -9.40 -11.30
C ILE A 5 -11.41 -8.52 -10.09
N PHE A 6 -11.83 -8.99 -8.92
CA PHE A 6 -11.51 -8.34 -7.65
C PHE A 6 -10.02 -8.01 -7.69
N PRO A 7 -9.61 -6.74 -7.48
CA PRO A 7 -8.19 -6.41 -7.52
C PRO A 7 -7.51 -7.26 -6.45
N ASP A 8 -6.70 -8.22 -6.87
CA ASP A 8 -5.89 -9.04 -5.98
C ASP A 8 -5.18 -8.10 -5.00
N PHE A 9 -5.42 -8.24 -3.70
CA PHE A 9 -4.80 -7.39 -2.69
C PHE A 9 -3.30 -7.23 -2.91
N ILE A 10 -2.79 -6.03 -2.61
CA ILE A 10 -1.37 -5.71 -2.79
C ILE A 10 -0.56 -6.41 -1.70
N LYS A 11 0.07 -7.53 -2.05
CA LYS A 11 0.94 -8.30 -1.14
C LYS A 11 2.20 -7.54 -0.74
N HIS A 12 2.82 -6.82 -1.68
CA HIS A 12 4.08 -6.10 -1.46
C HIS A 12 3.88 -4.58 -1.55
N TYR A 13 3.07 -4.04 -0.64
CA TYR A 13 2.66 -2.64 -0.72
C TYR A 13 3.83 -1.65 -0.59
N ASP A 14 4.88 -1.97 0.17
CA ASP A 14 6.04 -1.07 0.30
C ASP A 14 6.76 -0.80 -1.01
N LEU A 15 6.85 -1.81 -1.88
CA LEU A 15 7.43 -1.66 -3.21
C LEU A 15 6.55 -0.78 -4.09
N ILE A 16 5.24 -1.05 -4.12
CA ILE A 16 4.29 -0.22 -4.88
C ILE A 16 4.31 1.22 -4.37
N ARG A 17 4.25 1.43 -3.05
CA ARG A 17 4.30 2.75 -2.41
C ARG A 17 5.57 3.51 -2.78
N SER A 18 6.72 2.83 -2.82
CA SER A 18 7.99 3.46 -3.17
C SER A 18 8.02 3.90 -4.63
N ILE A 19 7.59 3.02 -5.55
CA ILE A 19 7.49 3.34 -6.98
C ILE A 19 6.53 4.51 -7.18
N LEU A 20 5.34 4.47 -6.57
CA LEU A 20 4.33 5.50 -6.72
C LEU A 20 4.77 6.85 -6.13
N ARG A 21 5.46 6.84 -4.99
CA ARG A 21 6.04 8.04 -4.39
C ARG A 21 7.08 8.67 -5.31
N ASP A 22 7.92 7.85 -5.93
CA ASP A 22 8.91 8.32 -6.88
C ASP A 22 8.23 8.96 -8.08
N VAL A 23 7.31 8.27 -8.74
CA VAL A 23 6.60 8.82 -9.91
C VAL A 23 5.82 10.10 -9.52
N PHE A 24 5.27 10.18 -8.31
CA PHE A 24 4.64 11.39 -7.80
C PHE A 24 5.62 12.56 -7.66
N LEU A 25 6.83 12.31 -7.14
CA LEU A 25 7.80 13.38 -6.86
C LEU A 25 8.56 13.85 -8.09
N TYR A 26 8.91 12.94 -9.01
CA TYR A 26 9.77 13.25 -10.16
C TYR A 26 9.05 13.13 -11.52
N GLY A 27 7.78 12.72 -11.53
CA GLY A 27 6.91 12.73 -12.72
C GLY A 27 6.97 11.47 -13.60
N CYS A 28 8.16 10.93 -13.87
CA CYS A 28 8.30 9.74 -14.73
C CYS A 28 9.54 8.90 -14.42
N PHE A 29 9.42 7.58 -14.62
CA PHE A 29 10.49 6.60 -14.39
C PHE A 29 10.44 5.48 -15.43
N THR A 30 11.61 5.09 -15.93
CA THR A 30 11.75 3.82 -16.63
C THR A 30 11.98 2.67 -15.65
N LYS A 31 11.86 1.44 -16.16
CA LYS A 31 12.22 0.24 -15.42
C LYS A 31 13.66 0.29 -14.90
N ASP A 32 14.59 0.74 -15.73
CA ASP A 32 16.03 0.78 -15.41
C ASP A 32 16.31 1.82 -14.30
N ASP A 33 15.59 2.95 -14.31
CA ASP A 33 15.70 3.98 -13.26
C ASP A 33 15.24 3.44 -11.89
N LEU A 34 14.21 2.59 -11.87
CA LEU A 34 13.72 1.95 -10.65
C LEU A 34 14.65 0.82 -10.18
N GLU A 35 15.31 0.12 -11.10
CA GLU A 35 16.33 -0.88 -10.74
C GLU A 35 17.55 -0.24 -10.07
N ASN A 36 18.01 0.90 -10.59
CA ASN A 36 19.13 1.65 -10.03
C ASN A 36 18.86 2.16 -8.60
N LYS A 37 17.59 2.29 -8.22
CA LYS A 37 17.17 2.66 -6.86
C LYS A 37 17.03 1.46 -5.90
N ASN A 38 17.51 0.28 -6.28
CA ASN A 38 17.49 -0.96 -5.48
C ASN A 38 16.08 -1.40 -5.02
N TYR A 39 15.03 -1.15 -5.82
CA TYR A 39 13.66 -1.60 -5.51
C TYR A 39 13.43 -3.12 -5.63
N GLY A 40 14.48 -3.89 -5.91
CA GLY A 40 14.47 -5.35 -6.01
C GLY A 40 14.83 -5.83 -7.40
N SER A 41 14.57 -7.10 -7.70
CA SER A 41 14.93 -7.68 -8.99
C SER A 41 14.15 -7.05 -10.14
N SER A 42 14.79 -7.00 -11.30
CA SER A 42 14.21 -6.53 -12.57
C SER A 42 12.83 -7.10 -12.88
N ARG A 43 12.61 -8.39 -12.58
CA ARG A 43 11.32 -9.05 -12.78
C ARG A 43 10.26 -8.57 -11.79
N LYS A 44 10.64 -8.36 -10.52
CA LYS A 44 9.73 -7.88 -9.47
C LYS A 44 9.25 -6.48 -9.78
N VAL A 45 10.16 -5.57 -10.14
CA VAL A 45 9.84 -4.20 -10.55
C VAL A 45 8.92 -4.20 -11.77
N SER A 46 9.28 -4.95 -12.82
CA SER A 46 8.43 -5.05 -14.03
C SER A 46 7.04 -5.63 -13.74
N TYR A 47 6.93 -6.58 -12.81
CA TYR A 47 5.66 -7.17 -12.43
C TYR A 47 4.78 -6.17 -11.68
N GLU A 48 5.34 -5.45 -10.70
CA GLU A 48 4.60 -4.44 -9.95
C GLU A 48 4.21 -3.23 -10.81
N MET A 49 5.09 -2.76 -11.71
CA MET A 49 4.76 -1.71 -12.69
C MET A 49 3.53 -2.09 -13.55
N ARG A 50 3.35 -3.37 -13.88
CA ARG A 50 2.16 -3.85 -14.60
C ARG A 50 0.92 -3.82 -13.72
N ARG A 51 1.05 -4.18 -12.44
CA ARG A 51 -0.06 -4.25 -11.49
C ARG A 51 -0.51 -2.89 -10.98
N ILE A 52 0.36 -1.87 -10.97
CA ILE A 52 -0.01 -0.49 -10.64
C ILE A 52 -1.24 -0.02 -11.45
N LYS A 53 -1.34 -0.40 -12.74
CA LYS A 53 -2.52 -0.12 -13.59
C LYS A 53 -3.82 -0.78 -13.15
N GLN A 54 -3.74 -1.84 -12.34
CA GLN A 54 -4.89 -2.54 -11.79
C GLN A 54 -5.37 -1.90 -10.48
N TYR A 55 -4.46 -1.21 -9.77
CA TYR A 55 -4.74 -0.61 -8.47
C TYR A 55 -5.11 0.86 -8.54
N ILE A 56 -4.60 1.55 -9.55
CA ILE A 56 -4.89 2.96 -9.77
C ILE A 56 -5.85 3.06 -10.94
N GLU A 57 -6.81 4.01 -10.84
CA GLU A 57 -7.68 4.38 -11.94
C GLU A 57 -6.86 4.55 -13.23
N LYS A 58 -7.30 3.92 -14.33
CA LYS A 58 -6.52 3.80 -15.57
C LYS A 58 -6.03 5.15 -16.11
N ASP A 59 -6.79 6.21 -15.85
CA ASP A 59 -6.52 7.56 -16.35
C ASP A 59 -5.37 8.26 -15.62
N PHE A 60 -4.95 7.75 -14.45
CA PHE A 60 -3.86 8.34 -13.67
C PHE A 60 -2.49 7.82 -14.06
N VAL A 61 -2.40 6.65 -14.71
CA VAL A 61 -1.11 5.99 -15.00
C VAL A 61 -0.90 5.88 -16.49
N LYS A 62 0.06 6.65 -17.00
CA LYS A 62 0.48 6.59 -18.40
C LYS A 62 1.71 5.70 -18.53
N ILE A 63 1.66 4.81 -19.50
CA ILE A 63 2.85 4.05 -19.90
C ILE A 63 3.15 4.43 -21.34
N ASP A 64 4.18 5.25 -21.50
CA ASP A 64 4.73 5.63 -22.78
C ASP A 64 5.94 4.74 -23.12
N LYS A 65 6.49 4.91 -24.32
CA LYS A 65 7.74 4.31 -24.73
C LYS A 65 8.79 5.40 -24.91
N ASP A 66 9.93 5.21 -24.28
CA ASP A 66 11.13 5.98 -24.57
C ASP A 66 12.15 5.04 -25.22
N GLY A 67 12.24 5.10 -26.56
CA GLY A 67 12.99 4.12 -27.35
C GLY A 67 12.52 2.68 -27.15
N LYS A 68 13.39 1.83 -26.59
CA LYS A 68 13.09 0.42 -26.25
C LYS A 68 12.48 0.24 -24.86
N ASN A 69 12.51 1.28 -24.02
CA ASN A 69 12.12 1.22 -22.63
C ASN A 69 10.67 1.67 -22.43
N LYS A 70 10.00 1.06 -21.45
CA LYS A 70 8.67 1.52 -21.00
C LYS A 70 8.87 2.61 -19.96
N LEU A 71 8.29 3.77 -20.22
CA LEU A 71 8.29 4.92 -19.33
C LEU A 71 6.96 4.95 -18.57
N LEU A 72 7.03 4.78 -17.26
CA LEU A 72 5.88 4.96 -16.37
C LEU A 72 5.81 6.43 -15.94
N SER A 73 4.67 7.06 -16.15
CA SER A 73 4.42 8.43 -15.70
C SER A 73 3.02 8.55 -15.14
N LEU A 74 2.78 9.58 -14.35
CA LEU A 74 1.44 9.93 -13.91
C LEU A 74 0.81 10.89 -14.93
N SER A 75 -0.40 10.56 -15.37
CA SER A 75 -1.28 11.46 -16.15
C SER A 75 -2.13 12.34 -15.22
N TYR A 76 -1.62 12.62 -14.03
CA TYR A 76 -2.34 13.35 -13.00
C TYR A 76 -2.19 14.85 -13.26
N ASP A 77 -3.31 15.55 -13.27
CA ASP A 77 -3.37 17.00 -13.25
C ASP A 77 -3.67 17.43 -11.82
N ASP A 78 -2.62 17.70 -11.05
CA ASP A 78 -2.66 18.11 -9.64
C ASP A 78 -3.51 19.36 -9.40
N ILE A 79 -3.79 20.13 -10.46
CA ILE A 79 -4.54 21.38 -10.41
C ILE A 79 -6.05 21.12 -10.44
N SER A 80 -6.51 20.12 -11.20
CA SER A 80 -7.94 19.84 -11.41
C SER A 80 -8.50 18.69 -10.57
N ASN A 81 -7.63 17.81 -10.06
CA ASN A 81 -8.03 16.64 -9.30
C ASN A 81 -7.24 16.59 -7.98
N THR A 82 -7.90 16.38 -6.85
CA THR A 82 -7.27 16.28 -5.51
C THR A 82 -7.23 14.85 -4.97
N LYS A 83 -7.58 13.85 -5.78
CA LYS A 83 -7.59 12.44 -5.38
C LYS A 83 -6.18 11.93 -5.08
N ASN A 84 -5.93 11.57 -3.83
CA ASN A 84 -4.69 10.92 -3.42
C ASN A 84 -4.73 9.41 -3.74
N PHE A 85 -4.09 9.01 -4.84
CA PHE A 85 -4.01 7.60 -5.26
C PHE A 85 -3.18 6.72 -4.31
N LEU A 86 -2.32 7.29 -3.46
CA LEU A 86 -1.61 6.52 -2.44
C LEU A 86 -2.59 5.98 -1.38
N VAL A 87 -3.69 6.69 -1.12
CA VAL A 87 -4.73 6.25 -0.19
C VAL A 87 -5.49 5.03 -0.75
N ASN A 88 -5.92 5.10 -2.00
CA ASN A 88 -6.65 3.98 -2.62
C ASN A 88 -5.79 2.71 -2.70
N THR A 89 -4.51 2.87 -3.01
CA THR A 89 -3.56 1.75 -3.02
C THR A 89 -3.26 1.25 -1.61
N TYR A 90 -3.18 2.12 -0.60
CA TYR A 90 -3.03 1.72 0.80
C TYR A 90 -4.21 0.87 1.28
N LEU A 91 -5.43 1.29 0.98
CA LEU A 91 -6.66 0.55 1.34
C LEU A 91 -6.79 -0.79 0.61
N SER A 92 -6.06 -0.98 -0.49
CA SER A 92 -6.01 -2.23 -1.26
C SER A 92 -4.86 -3.17 -0.83
N LYS A 93 -4.09 -2.82 0.21
CA LYS A 93 -3.01 -3.65 0.76
C LYS A 93 -3.57 -4.95 1.34
N SER A 94 -2.83 -6.05 1.18
CA SER A 94 -3.13 -7.32 1.86
C SER A 94 -2.97 -7.19 3.37
N PHE A 95 -3.93 -7.72 4.12
CA PHE A 95 -3.83 -7.80 5.58
C PHE A 95 -2.88 -8.92 6.00
N THR A 96 -2.02 -8.61 6.96
CA THR A 96 -1.21 -9.59 7.68
C THR A 96 -2.04 -10.25 8.79
N LYS A 97 -1.52 -11.35 9.34
CA LYS A 97 -2.12 -11.97 10.53
C LYS A 97 -2.23 -10.98 11.70
N ALA A 98 -1.21 -10.15 11.89
CA ALA A 98 -1.20 -9.10 12.91
C ALA A 98 -2.31 -8.07 12.70
N ASP A 99 -2.51 -7.61 11.46
CA ASP A 99 -3.57 -6.64 11.14
C ASP A 99 -4.96 -7.19 11.48
N ILE A 100 -5.21 -8.46 11.17
CA ILE A 100 -6.48 -9.13 11.47
C ILE A 100 -6.67 -9.30 12.98
N ILE A 101 -5.64 -9.76 13.69
CA ILE A 101 -5.68 -9.92 15.15
C ILE A 101 -5.96 -8.58 15.83
N LEU A 102 -5.22 -7.52 15.44
CA LEU A 102 -5.41 -6.17 15.95
C LEU A 102 -6.84 -5.69 15.72
N TYR A 103 -7.39 -5.90 14.53
CA TYR A 103 -8.78 -5.54 14.23
C TYR A 103 -9.77 -6.18 15.20
N TYR A 104 -9.63 -7.48 15.49
CA TYR A 104 -10.48 -8.16 16.45
C TYR A 104 -10.29 -7.65 17.89
N TYR A 105 -9.05 -7.40 18.32
CA TYR A 105 -8.81 -6.84 19.65
C TYR A 105 -9.41 -5.45 19.83
N LEU A 106 -9.32 -4.59 18.81
CA LEU A 106 -9.97 -3.29 18.82
C LEU A 106 -11.49 -3.43 18.98
N LEU A 107 -12.13 -4.31 18.20
CA LEU A 107 -13.57 -4.56 18.32
C LEU A 107 -13.95 -5.10 19.70
N LEU A 108 -13.16 -6.03 20.24
CA LEU A 108 -13.39 -6.61 21.57
C LEU A 108 -13.28 -5.57 22.68
N ILE A 109 -12.26 -4.71 22.64
CA ILE A 109 -12.07 -3.66 23.66
C ILE A 109 -13.19 -2.62 23.58
N LEU A 110 -13.50 -2.14 22.38
CA LEU A 110 -14.56 -1.14 22.20
C LEU A 110 -15.92 -1.69 22.67
N ASN A 111 -16.22 -2.95 22.36
CA ASN A 111 -17.45 -3.60 22.82
C ASN A 111 -17.44 -3.85 24.34
N TYR A 112 -16.32 -4.29 24.91
CA TYR A 112 -16.19 -4.59 26.34
C TYR A 112 -16.29 -3.32 27.22
N LYS A 113 -15.64 -2.23 26.81
CA LYS A 113 -15.63 -0.98 27.58
C LYS A 113 -16.91 -0.19 27.44
N ASN A 114 -17.58 -0.30 26.29
CA ASN A 114 -18.88 0.33 25.98
C ASN A 114 -18.95 1.82 26.39
N LYS A 115 -17.86 2.55 26.14
CA LYS A 115 -17.74 3.99 26.41
C LYS A 115 -16.84 4.64 25.35
N PRO A 116 -16.94 5.96 25.14
CA PRO A 116 -15.96 6.69 24.36
C PRO A 116 -14.56 6.49 24.94
N MET A 117 -13.60 6.21 24.06
CA MET A 117 -12.19 6.00 24.42
C MET A 117 -11.31 6.84 23.50
N THR A 118 -10.26 7.41 24.06
CA THR A 118 -9.18 8.01 23.27
C THR A 118 -8.26 6.93 22.71
N PHE A 119 -7.41 7.30 21.76
CA PHE A 119 -6.38 6.39 21.26
C PHE A 119 -5.49 5.86 22.39
N SER A 120 -5.04 6.72 23.30
CA SER A 120 -4.21 6.35 24.44
C SER A 120 -4.92 5.40 25.40
N ASP A 121 -6.24 5.52 25.59
CA ASP A 121 -7.00 4.59 26.42
C ASP A 121 -7.01 3.17 25.81
N ILE A 122 -7.20 3.09 24.49
CA ILE A 122 -7.23 1.82 23.76
C ILE A 122 -5.85 1.17 23.78
N GLU A 123 -4.80 1.96 23.55
CA GLU A 123 -3.40 1.51 23.59
C GLU A 123 -3.05 0.94 24.97
N ASN A 124 -3.34 1.68 26.04
CA ASN A 124 -3.11 1.22 27.42
C ASN A 124 -3.88 -0.07 27.76
N ASP A 125 -5.11 -0.20 27.26
CA ASP A 125 -5.92 -1.41 27.47
C ASP A 125 -5.36 -2.62 26.70
N LEU A 126 -4.80 -2.41 25.50
CA LEU A 126 -4.17 -3.48 24.71
C LEU A 126 -2.89 -3.98 25.40
N VAL A 127 -2.07 -3.06 25.89
CA VAL A 127 -0.80 -3.36 26.58
C VAL A 127 -1.05 -4.02 27.94
N SER A 128 -1.94 -3.45 28.76
CA SER A 128 -2.24 -3.98 30.10
C SER A 128 -2.87 -5.38 30.09
N LYS A 129 -3.46 -5.78 28.97
CA LYS A 129 -4.03 -7.12 28.75
C LYS A 129 -3.08 -8.07 28.02
N GLU A 130 -1.84 -7.66 27.78
CA GLU A 130 -0.82 -8.43 27.05
C GLU A 130 -1.30 -8.86 25.64
N LEU A 131 -2.19 -8.08 25.02
CA LEU A 131 -2.72 -8.35 23.68
C LEU A 131 -1.80 -7.82 22.58
N ILE A 132 -1.00 -6.81 22.90
CA ILE A 132 0.03 -6.23 22.03
C ILE A 132 1.30 -6.07 22.85
N ASP A 133 2.42 -6.39 22.22
CA ASP A 133 3.76 -6.20 22.76
C ASP A 133 4.61 -5.43 21.76
N TYR A 134 5.23 -4.34 22.21
CA TYR A 134 6.11 -3.52 21.38
C TYR A 134 7.47 -4.18 21.13
N GLU A 135 7.88 -5.12 21.97
CA GLU A 135 9.17 -5.80 21.82
C GLU A 135 9.14 -6.90 20.74
N ASN A 136 7.95 -7.40 20.37
CA ASN A 136 7.77 -8.50 19.43
C ASN A 136 7.29 -8.12 18.01
N ILE A 137 7.34 -6.84 17.65
CA ILE A 137 6.82 -6.33 16.35
C ILE A 137 7.53 -6.96 15.13
N GLY A 138 8.74 -7.52 15.31
CA GLY A 138 9.53 -8.12 14.21
C GLY A 138 9.10 -9.51 13.73
N PHE A 139 8.45 -10.33 14.57
CA PHE A 139 8.24 -11.76 14.26
C PHE A 139 6.87 -12.09 13.62
N LEU A 140 5.98 -11.11 13.47
CA LEU A 140 4.65 -11.33 12.88
C LEU A 140 4.64 -11.22 11.34
N ASN A 141 5.77 -10.85 10.73
CA ASN A 141 5.94 -10.71 9.28
C ASN A 141 6.69 -11.88 8.62
N GLU A 142 7.13 -12.86 9.40
CA GLU A 142 7.80 -14.06 8.89
C GLU A 142 7.01 -15.30 9.28
N ASN A 143 6.08 -15.71 8.40
CA ASN A 143 5.68 -17.09 8.10
C ASN A 143 4.63 -17.08 6.98
#